data_AF-A0A1Y3BIP6-F1
#
_entry.id   AF-A0A1Y3BIP6-F1
#
_cell.length_a   1.000
_cell.length_b   1.000
_cell.length_c   1.000
_cell.angle_alpha   90.00
_cell.angle_beta   90.00
_cell.angle_gamma   90.00
#
_symmetry.space_group_name_H-M   'P 1'
#
loop_
_entity.id
_entity.type
_entity.pdbx_description
1 polymer ?
#
loop_
_entity_poly.entity_id
_entity_poly.type
_entity_poly.pdbx_seq_one_letter_code
_entity_poly.pdbx_strand_id
1 'polypeptide(L)'
;MRIEKVADAIQRLETMTKNINTLAIFSANETMNEIQTEHLKYLLIPALLADFTMKNQRHDRVHVLEAAQIYFRDYIQRLNDYQYCDVNLKIHKDEDESETKSVADSTNQIDLLLRQARARESKIQRYRQMKQLESELEQLKQLIVDQKQSGDEDVERKFYLKLIHRWLNQSIDELTAIEVELPMVKMRAAMLKMSGDKLTKRPSSSSKPLTPIILTKDRIQKQVYGAGYPSIATYSVDEFVQQKINEGSLQLTDKKIYSNSLYDWANDPEKKKMEEESEEKRKERLIEQDDDRELARLRKWDDWKDGKS
;
A
#
# COMPACT_ATOMS: atom_id res chain seq x y z
N MET A 1 26.15 -12.72 -21.96
CA MET A 1 26.10 -11.27 -22.27
C MET A 1 25.52 -10.37 -21.16
N ARG A 2 24.24 -10.43 -20.77
CA ARG A 2 23.71 -9.51 -19.71
C ARG A 2 24.27 -9.79 -18.31
N ILE A 3 24.42 -11.06 -17.94
CA ILE A 3 24.90 -11.47 -16.60
C ILE A 3 26.40 -11.17 -16.40
N GLU A 4 27.23 -11.31 -17.44
CA GLU A 4 28.66 -11.00 -17.37
C GLU A 4 28.91 -9.50 -17.16
N LYS A 5 28.11 -8.64 -17.80
CA LYS A 5 28.18 -7.19 -17.59
C LYS A 5 27.83 -6.79 -16.16
N VAL A 6 26.87 -7.47 -15.54
CA VAL A 6 26.51 -7.24 -14.12
C VAL A 6 27.67 -7.64 -13.22
N ALA A 7 28.27 -8.81 -13.44
CA ALA A 7 29.42 -9.26 -12.65
C ALA A 7 30.65 -8.33 -12.79
N ASP A 8 30.97 -7.90 -14.02
CA ASP A 8 32.06 -6.95 -14.26
C ASP A 8 31.76 -5.58 -13.60
N ALA A 9 30.52 -5.10 -13.66
CA ALA A 9 30.12 -3.86 -13.00
C ALA A 9 30.28 -3.94 -11.47
N ILE A 10 29.87 -5.05 -10.84
CA ILE A 10 30.07 -5.29 -9.40
C ILE A 10 31.56 -5.23 -9.05
N GLN A 11 32.41 -5.94 -9.78
CA GLN A 11 33.85 -5.97 -9.52
C GLN A 11 34.51 -4.58 -9.66
N ARG A 12 34.09 -3.80 -10.67
CA ARG A 12 34.56 -2.42 -10.86
C ARG A 12 34.12 -1.51 -9.72
N LEU A 13 32.88 -1.61 -9.27
CA LEU A 13 32.36 -0.82 -8.16
C LEU A 13 33.07 -1.18 -6.85
N GLU A 14 33.30 -2.46 -6.57
CA GLU A 14 34.08 -2.90 -5.40
C GLU A 14 35.51 -2.35 -5.41
N THR A 15 36.15 -2.35 -6.59
CA THR A 15 37.48 -1.77 -6.78
C THR A 15 37.45 -0.26 -6.54
N MET A 16 36.41 0.42 -7.05
CA MET A 16 36.22 1.85 -6.84
C MET A 16 36.01 2.19 -5.35
N THR A 17 35.23 1.40 -4.62
CA THR A 17 35.06 1.55 -3.16
C THR A 17 36.39 1.46 -2.43
N LYS A 18 37.24 0.48 -2.79
CA LYS A 18 38.58 0.34 -2.19
C LYS A 18 39.44 1.57 -2.46
N ASN A 19 39.45 2.05 -3.71
CA ASN A 19 40.23 3.22 -4.09
C ASN A 19 39.77 4.49 -3.36
N ILE A 20 38.46 4.70 -3.21
CA ILE A 20 37.92 5.85 -2.49
C ILE A 20 38.30 5.80 -1.02
N ASN A 21 38.21 4.61 -0.40
CA ASN A 21 38.62 4.43 0.99
C ASN A 21 40.13 4.71 1.17
N THR A 22 40.98 4.33 0.20
CA THR A 22 42.41 4.66 0.25
C THR A 22 42.71 6.14 0.03
N LEU A 23 41.90 6.82 -0.78
CA LEU A 23 42.03 8.25 -1.04
C LEU A 23 41.44 9.12 0.07
N ALA A 24 40.65 8.53 0.99
CA ALA A 24 40.00 9.20 2.11
C ALA A 24 39.24 10.47 1.69
N ILE A 25 38.54 10.40 0.55
CA ILE A 25 37.78 11.54 -0.05
C ILE A 25 36.61 11.99 0.85
N PHE A 26 36.19 11.12 1.75
CA PHE A 26 35.01 11.28 2.59
C PHE A 26 35.43 11.25 4.06
N SER A 27 35.11 12.30 4.80
CA SER A 27 35.30 12.36 6.25
C SER A 27 33.97 12.24 7.00
N ALA A 28 34.00 11.60 8.17
CA ALA A 28 32.81 11.42 9.02
C ALA A 28 32.31 12.73 9.67
N ASN A 29 33.13 13.78 9.68
CA ASN A 29 32.80 15.07 10.28
C ASN A 29 32.37 16.13 9.25
N GLU A 30 32.27 15.74 7.98
CA GLU A 30 31.88 16.65 6.90
C GLU A 30 30.36 16.70 6.73
N THR A 31 29.84 17.84 6.28
CA THR A 31 28.44 17.96 5.85
C THR A 31 28.32 17.78 4.33
N MET A 32 27.12 17.46 3.83
CA MET A 32 26.86 17.32 2.39
C MET A 32 27.35 18.52 1.55
N ASN A 33 27.35 19.72 2.14
CA ASN A 33 27.75 20.95 1.46
C ASN A 33 29.26 21.11 1.32
N GLU A 34 30.05 20.43 2.15
CA GLU A 34 31.52 20.52 2.17
C GLU A 34 32.18 19.58 1.14
N ILE A 35 31.43 18.60 0.63
CA ILE A 35 31.92 17.67 -0.38
C ILE A 35 32.06 18.40 -1.72
N GLN A 36 33.22 18.25 -2.37
CA GLN A 36 33.46 18.77 -3.71
C GLN A 36 32.46 18.19 -4.73
N THR A 37 32.01 19.03 -5.65
CA THR A 37 30.96 18.68 -6.63
C THR A 37 31.30 17.42 -7.43
N GLU A 38 32.57 17.26 -7.82
CA GLU A 38 33.07 16.10 -8.56
C GLU A 38 33.02 14.78 -7.78
N HIS A 39 33.04 14.86 -6.45
CA HIS A 39 33.10 13.72 -5.53
C HIS A 39 31.72 13.20 -5.12
N LEU A 40 30.67 14.02 -5.25
CA LEU A 40 29.29 13.64 -4.90
C LEU A 40 28.82 12.34 -5.57
N LYS A 41 29.24 12.10 -6.83
CA LYS A 41 28.90 10.87 -7.57
C LYS A 41 29.37 9.59 -6.87
N TYR A 42 30.42 9.66 -6.05
CA TYR A 42 30.98 8.50 -5.37
C TYR A 42 30.15 8.09 -4.14
N LEU A 43 29.31 8.97 -3.59
CA LEU A 43 28.34 8.61 -2.55
C LEU A 43 27.33 7.57 -3.05
N LEU A 44 27.07 7.51 -4.36
CA LEU A 44 26.11 6.59 -4.98
C LEU A 44 26.62 5.14 -5.07
N ILE A 45 27.91 4.89 -4.84
CA ILE A 45 28.52 3.58 -5.10
C ILE A 45 27.84 2.45 -4.32
N PRO A 46 27.55 2.56 -3.01
CA PRO A 46 26.88 1.48 -2.29
C PRO A 46 25.47 1.21 -2.84
N ALA A 47 24.70 2.24 -3.22
CA ALA A 47 23.38 2.06 -3.85
C ALA A 47 23.45 1.36 -5.21
N LEU A 48 24.42 1.74 -6.05
CA LEU A 48 24.65 1.08 -7.34
C LEU A 48 25.09 -0.37 -7.15
N LEU A 49 25.99 -0.62 -6.20
CA LEU A 49 26.47 -1.96 -5.88
C LEU A 49 25.31 -2.87 -5.43
N ALA A 50 24.39 -2.33 -4.61
CA ALA A 50 23.17 -3.03 -4.20
C ALA A 50 22.26 -3.36 -5.40
N ASP A 51 21.97 -2.38 -6.27
CA ASP A 51 21.12 -2.58 -7.46
C ASP A 51 21.70 -3.61 -8.45
N PHE A 52 23.02 -3.59 -8.67
CA PHE A 52 23.67 -4.62 -9.49
C PHE A 52 23.68 -5.98 -8.80
N THR A 53 23.88 -6.03 -7.48
CA THR A 53 23.82 -7.27 -6.69
C THR A 53 22.43 -7.90 -6.82
N MET A 54 21.36 -7.12 -6.71
CA MET A 54 19.98 -7.58 -6.88
C MET A 54 19.69 -8.21 -8.25
N LYS A 55 20.44 -7.80 -9.29
CA LYS A 55 20.35 -8.32 -10.65
C LYS A 55 21.23 -9.55 -10.89
N ASN A 56 22.04 -9.95 -9.91
CA ASN A 56 22.93 -11.09 -10.03
C ASN A 56 22.18 -12.42 -9.84
N GLN A 57 22.20 -13.27 -10.86
CA GLN A 57 21.52 -14.57 -10.87
C GLN A 57 22.47 -15.75 -10.59
N ARG A 58 23.77 -15.47 -10.34
CA ARG A 58 24.79 -16.53 -10.16
C ARG A 58 24.83 -17.12 -8.75
N HIS A 59 24.38 -16.37 -7.75
CA HIS A 59 24.42 -16.78 -6.34
C HIS A 59 23.04 -17.18 -5.84
N ASP A 60 23.00 -17.83 -4.67
CA ASP A 60 21.75 -18.12 -3.97
C ASP A 60 21.00 -16.82 -3.67
N ARG A 61 19.66 -16.84 -3.85
CA ARG A 61 18.83 -15.65 -3.71
C ARG A 61 18.90 -15.09 -2.29
N VAL A 62 19.01 -15.94 -1.28
CA VAL A 62 19.20 -15.50 0.12
C VAL A 62 20.46 -14.65 0.25
N HIS A 63 21.59 -15.16 -0.27
CA HIS A 63 22.86 -14.44 -0.21
C HIS A 63 22.82 -13.11 -0.97
N VAL A 64 22.19 -13.10 -2.15
CA VAL A 64 22.00 -11.88 -2.95
C VAL A 64 21.20 -10.82 -2.17
N LEU A 65 20.10 -11.22 -1.54
CA LEU A 65 19.25 -10.32 -0.76
C LEU A 65 19.96 -9.78 0.47
N GLU A 66 20.69 -10.63 1.21
CA GLU A 66 21.47 -10.22 2.39
C GLU A 66 22.59 -9.24 2.02
N ALA A 67 23.33 -9.51 0.94
CA ALA A 67 24.37 -8.61 0.46
C ALA A 67 23.79 -7.26 -0.01
N ALA A 68 22.71 -7.27 -0.80
CA ALA A 68 22.05 -6.05 -1.25
C ALA A 68 21.49 -5.23 -0.07
N GLN A 69 20.93 -5.88 0.95
CA GLN A 69 20.45 -5.22 2.17
C GLN A 69 21.57 -4.46 2.88
N ILE A 70 22.75 -5.05 3.00
CA ILE A 70 23.93 -4.41 3.61
C ILE A 70 24.31 -3.15 2.83
N TYR A 71 24.40 -3.25 1.50
CA TYR A 71 24.81 -2.12 0.66
C TYR A 71 23.79 -0.98 0.64
N PHE A 72 22.48 -1.26 0.61
CA PHE A 72 21.46 -0.22 0.72
C PHE A 72 21.47 0.45 2.10
N ARG A 73 21.65 -0.32 3.19
CA ARG A 73 21.77 0.24 4.54
C ARG A 73 23.01 1.11 4.68
N ASP A 74 24.15 0.69 4.12
CA ASP A 74 25.39 1.47 4.08
C ASP A 74 25.19 2.80 3.33
N TYR A 75 24.51 2.79 2.18
CA TYR A 75 24.19 4.02 1.45
C TYR A 75 23.37 5.02 2.29
N ILE A 76 22.27 4.56 2.89
CA ILE A 76 21.38 5.41 3.68
C ILE A 76 22.11 5.91 4.94
N GLN A 77 22.89 5.05 5.59
CA GLN A 77 23.66 5.42 6.78
C GLN A 77 24.66 6.53 6.44
N ARG A 78 25.41 6.41 5.34
CA ARG A 78 26.33 7.47 4.89
C ARG A 78 25.60 8.79 4.67
N LEU A 79 24.43 8.77 4.03
CA LEU A 79 23.64 10.00 3.83
C LEU A 79 23.14 10.61 5.15
N ASN A 80 22.81 9.78 6.15
CA ASN A 80 22.50 10.27 7.49
C ASN A 80 23.75 10.88 8.16
N ASP A 81 24.91 10.25 8.04
CA ASP A 81 26.17 10.75 8.61
C ASP A 81 26.54 12.14 8.04
N TYR A 82 26.30 12.34 6.74
CA TYR A 82 26.46 13.64 6.06
C TYR A 82 25.31 14.64 6.30
N GLN A 83 24.37 14.31 7.18
CA GLN A 83 23.18 15.12 7.52
C GLN A 83 22.31 15.46 6.31
N TYR A 84 22.34 14.61 5.27
CA TYR A 84 21.56 14.80 4.05
C TYR A 84 20.10 14.35 4.23
N CYS A 85 19.87 13.32 5.04
CA CYS A 85 18.56 12.82 5.38
C CYS A 85 18.46 12.38 6.85
N ASP A 86 17.23 12.25 7.34
CA ASP A 86 16.92 11.72 8.67
C ASP A 86 16.06 10.45 8.52
N VAL A 87 16.65 9.43 7.90
CA VAL A 87 15.97 8.14 7.70
C VAL A 87 16.37 7.20 8.82
N ASN A 88 15.41 6.88 9.68
CA ASN A 88 15.65 5.95 10.79
C ASN A 88 15.76 4.50 10.27
N LEU A 89 17.00 3.99 10.20
CA LEU A 89 17.30 2.61 9.80
C LEU A 89 17.03 1.55 10.89
N LYS A 90 16.77 1.98 12.15
CA LYS A 90 16.62 1.10 13.33
C LYS A 90 15.25 0.47 13.47
N ILE A 91 14.25 0.89 12.70
CA ILE A 91 12.85 0.42 12.83
C ILE A 91 12.71 -1.11 12.59
N HIS A 92 13.73 -1.79 12.06
CA HIS A 92 13.60 -3.20 11.64
C HIS A 92 14.64 -4.17 12.21
N LYS A 93 15.33 -3.82 13.31
CA LYS A 93 16.16 -4.80 14.06
C LYS A 93 15.49 -5.36 15.32
N ASP A 94 14.55 -4.62 15.91
CA ASP A 94 14.06 -4.93 17.27
C ASP A 94 12.57 -5.29 17.36
N GLU A 95 11.81 -5.27 16.25
CA GLU A 95 10.37 -5.63 16.27
C GLU A 95 10.10 -7.14 16.05
N ASP A 96 11.12 -7.97 15.84
CA ASP A 96 10.97 -9.43 15.69
C ASP A 96 10.97 -10.18 17.04
N GLU A 97 11.17 -9.50 18.18
CA GLU A 97 11.26 -10.16 19.50
C GLU A 97 10.26 -9.67 20.56
N SER A 98 9.38 -8.72 20.24
CA SER A 98 8.40 -8.25 21.23
C SER A 98 7.09 -7.81 20.61
N GLU A 99 6.20 -8.76 20.29
CA GLU A 99 4.75 -8.52 20.38
C GLU A 99 3.92 -9.82 20.37
N THR A 100 4.26 -10.75 21.27
CA THR A 100 3.27 -11.68 21.83
C THR A 100 2.46 -10.96 22.91
N LYS A 101 1.47 -10.13 22.54
CA LYS A 101 0.37 -9.77 23.45
C LYS A 101 -0.97 -9.69 22.70
N SER A 102 -1.83 -10.63 23.04
CA SER A 102 -3.23 -10.76 22.68
C SER A 102 -4.12 -9.61 23.18
N VAL A 103 -5.28 -9.48 22.52
CA VAL A 103 -6.58 -8.88 22.93
C VAL A 103 -6.98 -7.60 22.17
N ALA A 104 -7.70 -7.75 21.03
CA ALA A 104 -8.88 -6.95 20.57
C ALA A 104 -9.13 -7.07 19.04
N ASP A 105 -9.79 -8.13 18.58
CA ASP A 105 -9.88 -8.52 17.16
C ASP A 105 -10.74 -7.65 16.21
N SER A 106 -11.30 -6.53 16.65
CA SER A 106 -12.05 -5.61 15.75
C SER A 106 -11.35 -4.26 15.54
N THR A 107 -10.69 -3.73 16.58
CA THR A 107 -9.85 -2.52 16.48
C THR A 107 -8.62 -2.77 15.60
N ASN A 108 -8.10 -4.01 15.63
CA ASN A 108 -6.96 -4.47 14.83
C ASN A 108 -7.23 -4.42 13.33
N GLN A 109 -8.48 -4.63 12.87
CA GLN A 109 -8.79 -4.58 11.44
C GLN A 109 -8.84 -3.14 10.90
N ILE A 110 -9.41 -2.21 11.66
CA ILE A 110 -9.44 -0.79 11.28
C ILE A 110 -8.02 -0.21 11.30
N ASP A 111 -7.23 -0.55 12.32
CA ASP A 111 -5.83 -0.11 12.39
C ASP A 111 -4.98 -0.73 11.26
N LEU A 112 -5.19 -2.00 10.93
CA LEU A 112 -4.55 -2.64 9.79
C LEU A 112 -4.94 -1.95 8.47
N LEU A 113 -6.22 -1.66 8.26
CA LEU A 113 -6.70 -0.93 7.08
C LEU A 113 -6.12 0.49 7.02
N LEU A 114 -6.01 1.18 8.14
CA LEU A 114 -5.42 2.51 8.24
C LEU A 114 -3.92 2.48 7.96
N ARG A 115 -3.19 1.49 8.48
CA ARG A 115 -1.77 1.25 8.19
C ARG A 115 -1.56 0.95 6.71
N GLN A 116 -2.42 0.12 6.11
CA GLN A 116 -2.39 -0.17 4.67
C GLN A 116 -2.71 1.06 3.82
N ALA A 117 -3.70 1.86 4.21
CA ALA A 117 -4.04 3.11 3.54
C ALA A 117 -2.89 4.12 3.60
N ARG A 118 -2.27 4.29 4.78
CA ARG A 118 -1.07 5.13 4.96
C ARG A 118 0.10 4.63 4.12
N ALA A 119 0.40 3.33 4.16
CA ALA A 119 1.47 2.74 3.35
C ALA A 119 1.25 2.94 1.85
N ARG A 120 0.00 2.80 1.39
CA ARG A 120 -0.38 3.08 0.00
C ARG A 120 -0.20 4.55 -0.35
N GLU A 121 -0.67 5.46 0.50
CA GLU A 121 -0.55 6.90 0.29
C GLU A 121 0.92 7.33 0.23
N SER A 122 1.76 6.87 1.17
CA SER A 122 3.20 7.12 1.15
C SER A 122 3.86 6.61 -0.13
N LYS A 123 3.45 5.44 -0.63
CA LYS A 123 3.96 4.90 -1.89
C LYS A 123 3.53 5.73 -3.11
N ILE A 124 2.29 6.22 -3.13
CA ILE A 124 1.79 7.12 -4.18
C ILE A 124 2.57 8.44 -4.16
N GLN A 125 2.79 9.01 -2.98
CA GLN A 125 3.56 10.23 -2.82
C GLN A 125 5.01 10.06 -3.28
N ARG A 126 5.69 8.99 -2.86
CA ARG A 126 7.05 8.66 -3.33
C ARG A 126 7.11 8.46 -4.84
N TYR A 127 6.13 7.77 -5.43
CA TYR A 127 6.07 7.60 -6.88
C TYR A 127 5.92 8.94 -7.62
N ARG A 128 5.08 9.85 -7.12
CA ARG A 128 4.94 11.20 -7.71
C ARG A 128 6.23 12.00 -7.58
N GLN A 129 6.87 11.98 -6.41
CA GLN A 129 8.15 12.64 -6.17
C GLN A 129 9.24 12.08 -7.09
N MET A 130 9.34 10.75 -7.20
CA MET A 130 10.31 10.10 -8.07
C MET A 130 10.12 10.49 -9.53
N LYS A 131 8.88 10.56 -10.02
CA LYS A 131 8.58 11.01 -11.38
C LYS A 131 8.97 12.47 -11.62
N GLN A 132 8.74 13.35 -10.64
CA GLN A 132 9.17 14.75 -10.71
C GLN A 132 10.69 14.86 -10.74
N LEU A 133 11.39 14.13 -9.85
CA LEU A 133 12.85 14.10 -9.80
C LEU A 133 13.46 13.60 -11.12
N GLU A 134 12.88 12.59 -11.75
CA GLU A 134 13.36 12.08 -13.04
C GLU A 134 13.22 13.12 -14.15
N SER A 135 12.10 13.87 -14.17
CA SER A 135 11.91 14.97 -15.12
C SER A 135 12.92 16.10 -14.90
N GLU A 136 13.17 16.48 -13.65
CA GLU A 136 14.15 17.51 -13.29
C GLU A 136 15.59 17.07 -13.64
N LEU A 137 15.92 15.80 -13.38
CA LEU A 137 17.23 15.23 -13.73
C LEU A 137 17.48 15.24 -15.23
N GLU A 138 16.48 14.93 -16.05
CA GLU A 138 16.62 14.95 -17.50
C GLU A 138 16.83 16.38 -18.02
N GLN A 139 16.13 17.37 -17.45
CA GLN A 139 16.34 18.79 -17.76
C GLN A 139 17.75 19.25 -17.37
N LEU A 140 18.20 18.95 -16.15
CA LEU A 140 19.55 19.31 -15.69
C LEU A 140 20.63 18.63 -16.53
N LYS A 141 20.41 17.37 -16.91
CA LYS A 141 21.33 16.63 -17.80
C LYS A 141 21.42 17.27 -19.18
N GLN A 142 20.32 17.73 -19.76
CA GLN A 142 20.32 18.47 -21.03
C GLN A 142 21.11 19.77 -20.90
N LEU A 143 20.88 20.54 -19.85
CA LEU A 143 21.63 21.76 -19.58
C LEU A 143 23.14 21.50 -19.47
N ILE A 144 23.57 20.46 -18.76
CA ILE A 144 24.98 20.09 -18.64
C ILE A 144 25.59 19.70 -20.00
N VAL A 145 24.83 18.97 -20.84
CA VAL A 145 25.30 18.55 -22.17
C VAL A 145 25.42 19.74 -23.13
N ASP A 146 24.47 20.66 -23.08
CA ASP A 146 24.42 21.84 -23.94
C ASP A 146 25.44 22.90 -23.51
N GLN A 147 25.69 23.02 -22.20
CA GLN A 147 26.61 23.99 -21.60
C GLN A 147 28.04 23.45 -21.39
N LYS A 148 28.49 22.48 -22.19
CA LYS A 148 29.82 21.83 -22.09
C LYS A 148 31.04 22.77 -22.01
N GLN A 149 30.87 24.07 -22.22
CA GLN A 149 31.91 25.10 -22.12
C GLN A 149 31.70 26.13 -20.99
N SER A 150 30.56 26.17 -20.32
CA SER A 150 30.25 27.26 -19.36
C SER A 150 30.56 26.93 -17.89
N GLY A 151 30.97 25.71 -17.55
CA GLY A 151 31.51 25.40 -16.22
C GLY A 151 30.62 25.82 -15.05
N ASP A 152 29.29 25.71 -15.20
CA ASP A 152 28.35 26.08 -14.14
C ASP A 152 28.31 24.95 -13.10
N GLU A 153 29.30 24.98 -12.19
CA GLU A 153 29.46 24.01 -11.11
C GLU A 153 28.17 23.87 -10.28
N ASP A 154 27.40 24.95 -10.13
CA ASP A 154 26.15 24.94 -9.37
C ASP A 154 25.09 24.05 -10.02
N VAL A 155 25.01 24.04 -11.35
CA VAL A 155 24.11 23.16 -12.11
C VAL A 155 24.52 21.70 -11.96
N GLU A 156 25.82 21.40 -12.05
CA GLU A 156 26.34 20.04 -11.86
C GLU A 156 26.11 19.55 -10.42
N ARG A 157 26.36 20.40 -9.42
CA ARG A 157 26.10 20.10 -8.02
C ARG A 157 24.62 19.79 -7.79
N LYS A 158 23.74 20.63 -8.31
CA LYS A 158 22.29 20.42 -8.22
C LYS A 158 21.86 19.10 -8.86
N PHE A 159 22.46 18.73 -10.00
CA PHE A 159 22.23 17.45 -10.65
C PHE A 159 22.61 16.27 -9.74
N TYR A 160 23.82 16.25 -9.17
CA TYR A 160 24.22 15.14 -8.29
C TYR A 160 23.40 15.08 -7.00
N LEU A 161 23.06 16.21 -6.38
CA LEU A 161 22.19 16.23 -5.20
C LEU A 161 20.81 15.63 -5.51
N LYS A 162 20.23 15.97 -6.66
CA LYS A 162 18.96 15.39 -7.11
C LYS A 162 19.08 13.90 -7.44
N LEU A 163 20.21 13.49 -8.03
CA LEU A 163 20.50 12.08 -8.30
C LEU A 163 20.62 11.27 -7.02
N ILE A 164 21.31 11.79 -6.01
CA ILE A 164 21.43 11.19 -4.67
C ILE A 164 20.05 11.06 -4.02
N HIS A 165 19.22 12.10 -4.10
CA HIS A 165 17.85 12.04 -3.60
C HIS A 165 17.00 10.96 -4.28
N ARG A 166 17.12 10.83 -5.61
CA ARG A 166 16.43 9.76 -6.36
C ARG A 166 16.86 8.39 -5.86
N TRP A 167 18.17 8.17 -5.72
CA TRP A 167 18.71 6.89 -5.25
C TRP A 167 18.37 6.61 -3.78
N LEU A 168 18.20 7.64 -2.95
CA LEU A 168 17.71 7.49 -1.57
C LEU A 168 16.30 6.90 -1.57
N ASN A 169 15.38 7.51 -2.33
CA ASN A 169 14.00 7.02 -2.45
C ASN A 169 13.95 5.59 -3.02
N GLN A 170 14.74 5.32 -4.06
CA GLN A 170 14.85 3.98 -4.64
C GLN A 170 15.39 2.97 -3.62
N SER A 171 16.41 3.32 -2.83
CA SER A 171 17.01 2.44 -1.83
C SER A 171 16.03 2.12 -0.70
N ILE A 172 15.20 3.07 -0.28
CA ILE A 172 14.14 2.83 0.71
C ILE A 172 13.12 1.83 0.17
N ASP A 173 12.63 2.04 -1.05
CA ASP A 173 11.65 1.12 -1.65
C ASP A 173 12.23 -0.28 -1.87
N GLU A 174 13.47 -0.39 -2.34
CA GLU A 174 14.16 -1.69 -2.49
C GLU A 174 14.41 -2.37 -1.14
N LEU A 175 14.78 -1.62 -0.09
CA LEU A 175 14.96 -2.18 1.25
C LEU A 175 13.64 -2.76 1.79
N THR A 176 12.52 -2.04 1.62
CA THR A 176 11.20 -2.57 2.00
C THR A 176 10.82 -3.80 1.20
N ALA A 177 11.21 -3.88 -0.08
CA ALA A 177 10.97 -5.06 -0.91
C ALA A 177 11.80 -6.27 -0.43
N ILE A 178 13.08 -6.06 -0.11
CA ILE A 178 13.98 -7.09 0.40
C ILE A 178 13.49 -7.61 1.76
N GLU A 179 13.03 -6.74 2.65
CA GLU A 179 12.52 -7.13 3.98
C GLU A 179 11.30 -8.04 3.89
N VAL A 180 10.44 -7.86 2.89
CA VAL A 180 9.32 -8.77 2.62
C VAL A 180 9.78 -10.05 1.93
N GLU A 181 10.72 -9.96 0.98
CA GLU A 181 11.15 -11.11 0.18
C GLU A 181 12.03 -12.09 0.96
N LEU A 182 12.97 -11.60 1.76
CA LEU A 182 13.95 -12.40 2.50
C LEU A 182 13.33 -13.51 3.37
N PRO A 183 12.33 -13.25 4.24
CA PRO A 183 11.71 -14.31 5.04
C PRO A 183 10.96 -15.32 4.17
N MET A 184 10.33 -14.89 3.07
CA MET A 184 9.64 -15.80 2.14
C MET A 184 10.61 -16.76 1.45
N VAL A 185 11.76 -16.26 1.01
CA VAL A 185 12.81 -17.08 0.38
C VAL A 185 13.44 -18.04 1.39
N LYS A 186 13.72 -17.58 2.62
CA LYS A 186 14.23 -18.43 3.71
C LYS A 186 13.25 -19.55 4.06
N MET A 187 11.97 -19.22 4.20
CA MET A 187 10.90 -20.20 4.46
C MET A 187 10.79 -21.23 3.32
N ARG A 188 10.83 -20.77 2.07
CA ARG A 188 10.83 -21.66 0.90
C ARG A 188 12.03 -22.60 0.89
N ALA A 189 13.22 -22.10 1.20
CA ALA A 189 14.43 -22.91 1.29
C ALA A 189 14.35 -23.94 2.43
N ALA A 190 13.81 -23.58 3.59
CA ALA A 190 13.58 -24.49 4.71
C ALA A 190 12.56 -25.58 4.35
N MET A 191 11.44 -25.21 3.74
CA MET A 191 10.42 -26.17 3.26
C MET A 191 10.99 -27.16 2.25
N LEU A 192 11.86 -26.69 1.33
CA LEU A 192 12.52 -27.56 0.35
C LEU A 192 13.46 -28.57 1.02
N LYS A 193 14.17 -28.17 2.08
CA LYS A 193 15.04 -29.04 2.89
C LYS A 193 14.23 -30.05 3.71
N MET A 194 13.12 -29.64 4.31
CA MET A 194 12.25 -30.53 5.12
C MET A 194 11.46 -31.53 4.27
N SER A 195 11.10 -31.19 3.04
CA SER A 195 10.38 -32.09 2.11
C SER A 195 11.25 -33.05 1.31
N GLY A 196 12.55 -33.17 1.63
CA GLY A 196 13.54 -34.11 1.07
C GLY A 196 13.15 -34.82 -0.23
N ASP A 197 13.55 -34.27 -1.38
CA ASP A 197 13.45 -34.80 -2.76
C ASP A 197 12.08 -35.39 -3.22
N LYS A 198 11.02 -35.35 -2.40
CA LYS A 198 9.69 -35.86 -2.78
C LYS A 198 8.84 -34.85 -3.56
N LEU A 199 9.33 -33.62 -3.73
CA LEU A 199 8.66 -32.56 -4.53
C LEU A 199 9.23 -32.40 -5.95
N THR A 200 10.34 -33.07 -6.30
CA THR A 200 10.93 -33.00 -7.66
C THR A 200 10.23 -33.92 -8.66
N LYS A 201 9.42 -34.87 -8.18
CA LYS A 201 8.46 -35.61 -9.00
C LYS A 201 7.04 -35.20 -8.63
N ARG A 202 6.58 -34.03 -9.11
CA ARG A 202 5.15 -33.91 -9.41
C ARG A 202 4.82 -35.08 -10.34
N PRO A 203 3.77 -35.91 -10.07
CA PRO A 203 3.29 -36.80 -11.11
C PRO A 203 3.05 -35.92 -12.32
N SER A 204 3.62 -36.29 -13.47
CA SER A 204 3.41 -35.61 -14.74
C SER A 204 1.95 -35.82 -15.16
N SER A 205 1.01 -35.21 -14.43
CA SER A 205 -0.30 -34.93 -15.00
C SER A 205 0.00 -33.95 -16.11
N SER A 206 -0.20 -34.38 -17.33
CA SER A 206 -0.17 -33.60 -18.56
C SER A 206 -1.21 -32.48 -18.51
N SER A 207 -1.08 -31.54 -17.58
CA SER A 207 -1.92 -30.36 -17.52
C SER A 207 -1.57 -29.55 -18.76
N LYS A 208 -2.53 -29.49 -19.68
CA LYS A 208 -2.47 -28.68 -20.89
C LYS A 208 -1.89 -27.30 -20.53
N PRO A 209 -0.96 -26.73 -21.33
CA PRO A 209 -0.42 -25.41 -21.05
C PRO A 209 -1.58 -24.45 -20.85
N LEU A 210 -1.52 -23.66 -19.76
CA LEU A 210 -2.54 -22.66 -19.46
C LEU A 210 -2.66 -21.74 -20.68
N THR A 211 -3.77 -21.84 -21.40
CA THR A 211 -4.10 -20.88 -22.43
C THR A 211 -4.34 -19.54 -21.74
N PRO A 212 -3.70 -18.44 -22.17
CA PRO A 212 -3.97 -17.13 -21.60
C PRO A 212 -5.47 -16.85 -21.75
N ILE A 213 -6.13 -16.52 -20.65
CA ILE A 213 -7.51 -16.04 -20.68
C ILE A 213 -7.45 -14.65 -21.29
N ILE A 214 -7.72 -14.56 -22.59
CA ILE A 214 -7.88 -13.28 -23.26
C ILE A 214 -9.19 -12.70 -22.74
N LEU A 215 -9.11 -11.73 -21.83
CA LEU A 215 -10.25 -10.95 -21.31
C LEU A 215 -10.78 -9.96 -22.37
N THR A 216 -10.84 -10.35 -23.64
CA THR A 216 -11.61 -9.61 -24.65
C THR A 216 -13.04 -10.09 -24.56
N LYS A 217 -13.88 -9.34 -23.85
CA LYS A 217 -15.31 -9.63 -23.70
C LYS A 217 -15.95 -9.71 -25.09
N ASP A 218 -16.55 -10.85 -25.40
CA ASP A 218 -17.42 -10.98 -26.57
C ASP A 218 -18.54 -9.92 -26.51
N ARG A 219 -18.99 -9.44 -27.67
CA ARG A 219 -20.07 -8.44 -27.77
C ARG A 219 -21.30 -8.80 -26.92
N ILE A 220 -21.59 -10.09 -26.79
CA ILE A 220 -22.68 -10.64 -25.98
C ILE A 220 -22.38 -10.48 -24.48
N GLN A 221 -21.14 -10.79 -24.04
CA GLN A 221 -20.69 -10.57 -22.67
C GLN A 221 -20.65 -9.07 -22.32
N LYS A 222 -20.39 -8.17 -23.28
CA LYS A 222 -20.52 -6.72 -23.09
C LYS A 222 -21.98 -6.25 -23.05
N GLN A 223 -22.92 -7.00 -23.61
CA GLN A 223 -24.33 -6.66 -23.52
C GLN A 223 -24.94 -7.12 -22.19
N VAL A 224 -24.44 -8.23 -21.64
CA VAL A 224 -24.86 -8.75 -20.32
C VAL A 224 -24.06 -8.13 -19.16
N TYR A 225 -22.77 -7.80 -19.36
CA TYR A 225 -21.86 -7.24 -18.33
C TYR A 225 -21.25 -5.87 -18.70
N GLY A 226 -21.77 -5.16 -19.70
CA GLY A 226 -21.16 -3.93 -20.23
C GLY A 226 -22.13 -2.79 -20.54
N ALA A 227 -23.38 -2.88 -20.08
CA ALA A 227 -23.93 -1.76 -19.32
C ALA A 227 -23.29 -1.89 -17.93
N GLY A 228 -22.43 -0.93 -17.57
CA GLY A 228 -21.49 -1.02 -16.45
C GLY A 228 -22.14 -1.38 -15.12
N TYR A 229 -21.33 -1.95 -14.21
CA TYR A 229 -21.66 -2.00 -12.80
C TYR A 229 -22.27 -0.65 -12.37
N PRO A 230 -23.55 -0.58 -11.94
CA PRO A 230 -24.08 0.62 -11.33
C PRO A 230 -23.60 0.61 -9.87
N SER A 231 -22.28 0.69 -9.65
CA SER A 231 -21.74 1.03 -8.34
C SER A 231 -21.72 2.55 -8.12
N ILE A 232 -22.18 3.31 -9.11
CA ILE A 232 -22.52 4.73 -8.99
C ILE A 232 -23.97 4.83 -9.48
N ALA A 233 -24.87 5.24 -8.58
CA ALA A 233 -26.22 5.59 -8.97
C ALA A 233 -26.15 6.79 -9.94
N THR A 234 -26.44 6.56 -11.21
CA THR A 234 -26.55 7.64 -12.22
C THR A 234 -27.87 8.40 -12.11
N TYR A 235 -28.82 7.89 -11.33
CA TYR A 235 -30.11 8.49 -11.06
C TYR A 235 -30.16 8.97 -9.62
N SER A 236 -30.71 10.17 -9.40
CA SER A 236 -31.12 10.54 -8.06
C SER A 236 -32.28 9.63 -7.59
N VAL A 237 -32.44 9.48 -6.27
CA VAL A 237 -33.52 8.65 -5.69
C VAL A 237 -34.89 9.06 -6.26
N ASP A 238 -35.08 10.35 -6.49
CA ASP A 238 -36.32 10.93 -7.00
C ASP A 238 -36.57 10.57 -8.48
N GLU A 239 -35.52 10.59 -9.30
CA GLU A 239 -35.57 10.24 -10.73
C GLU A 239 -35.87 8.75 -10.94
N PHE A 240 -35.37 7.89 -10.05
CA PHE A 240 -35.68 6.47 -10.04
C PHE A 240 -37.15 6.19 -9.70
N VAL A 241 -37.70 6.92 -8.72
CA VAL A 241 -39.13 6.80 -8.33
C VAL A 241 -40.04 7.22 -9.48
N GLN A 242 -39.74 8.35 -10.13
CA GLN A 242 -40.51 8.84 -11.28
C GLN A 242 -40.45 7.87 -12.46
N GLN A 243 -39.28 7.31 -12.75
CA GLN A 243 -39.13 6.28 -13.79
C GLN A 243 -40.00 5.06 -13.50
N LYS A 244 -40.03 4.59 -12.25
CA LYS A 244 -40.81 3.42 -11.85
C LYS A 244 -42.33 3.67 -11.85
N ILE A 245 -42.76 4.90 -11.59
CA ILE A 245 -44.15 5.33 -11.74
C ILE A 245 -44.54 5.34 -13.22
N ASN A 246 -43.68 5.90 -14.09
CA ASN A 246 -43.92 5.95 -15.54
C ASN A 246 -43.91 4.56 -16.21
N GLU A 247 -43.05 3.64 -15.72
CA GLU A 247 -43.04 2.24 -16.14
C GLU A 247 -44.26 1.45 -15.65
N GLY A 248 -45.09 2.04 -14.78
CA GLY A 248 -46.28 1.39 -14.21
C GLY A 248 -45.99 0.27 -13.21
N SER A 249 -44.71 0.02 -12.92
CA SER A 249 -44.24 -0.99 -11.95
C SER A 249 -44.43 -0.52 -10.50
N LEU A 250 -44.44 0.78 -10.27
CA LEU A 250 -44.72 1.37 -8.96
C LEU A 250 -46.08 2.06 -9.02
N GLN A 251 -47.11 1.35 -8.57
CA GLN A 251 -48.45 1.91 -8.44
C GLN A 251 -48.58 2.51 -7.04
N LEU A 252 -48.58 3.85 -6.97
CA LEU A 252 -48.79 4.60 -5.72
C LEU A 252 -50.29 4.68 -5.34
N THR A 253 -51.07 3.65 -5.68
CA THR A 253 -52.52 3.63 -5.50
C THR A 253 -52.96 2.93 -4.21
N ASP A 254 -52.09 2.17 -3.57
CA ASP A 254 -52.37 1.58 -2.26
C ASP A 254 -52.01 2.55 -1.12
N LYS A 255 -52.91 3.51 -0.88
CA LYS A 255 -52.89 4.44 0.27
C LYS A 255 -52.79 3.75 1.64
N LYS A 256 -52.92 2.42 1.72
CA LYS A 256 -52.86 1.65 2.98
C LYS A 256 -51.50 1.00 3.26
N ILE A 257 -50.58 0.93 2.29
CA ILE A 257 -49.27 0.28 2.49
C ILE A 257 -48.19 1.32 2.87
N TYR A 258 -48.34 2.57 2.41
CA TYR A 258 -47.38 3.66 2.67
C TYR A 258 -47.80 4.66 3.77
N SER A 259 -48.94 4.44 4.44
CA SER A 259 -49.47 5.38 5.44
C SER A 259 -48.58 5.54 6.69
N ASN A 260 -47.63 4.61 6.91
CA ASN A 260 -46.68 4.64 8.02
C ASN A 260 -45.24 4.53 7.51
N SER A 261 -44.95 5.17 6.38
CA SER A 261 -43.57 5.28 5.91
C SER A 261 -42.86 6.42 6.64
N LEU A 262 -41.54 6.27 6.82
CA LEU A 262 -40.68 7.30 7.41
C LEU A 262 -40.78 8.65 6.68
N TYR A 263 -41.19 8.62 5.41
CA TYR A 263 -41.41 9.79 4.55
C TYR A 263 -42.69 10.57 4.91
N ASP A 264 -43.77 9.88 5.28
CA ASP A 264 -45.03 10.51 5.72
C ASP A 264 -44.85 11.20 7.08
N TRP A 265 -44.12 10.56 7.99
CA TRP A 265 -43.75 11.13 9.29
C TRP A 265 -42.84 12.35 9.21
N ALA A 266 -42.04 12.47 8.15
CA ALA A 266 -41.18 13.62 7.93
C ALA A 266 -41.97 14.83 7.37
N ASN A 267 -43.02 14.57 6.60
CA ASN A 267 -43.84 15.62 6.00
C ASN A 267 -44.93 16.16 6.94
N ASP A 268 -45.40 15.35 7.90
CA ASP A 268 -46.50 15.75 8.79
C ASP A 268 -46.23 15.40 10.27
N PRO A 269 -45.50 16.26 11.02
CA PRO A 269 -45.01 15.95 12.36
C PRO A 269 -46.11 15.88 13.43
N GLU A 270 -47.27 16.53 13.21
CA GLU A 270 -48.42 16.45 14.14
C GLU A 270 -49.10 15.07 14.08
N LYS A 271 -49.21 14.50 12.88
CA LYS A 271 -49.79 13.18 12.66
C LYS A 271 -48.96 12.08 13.34
N LYS A 272 -47.63 12.20 13.29
CA LYS A 272 -46.69 11.30 13.99
C LYS A 272 -46.94 11.30 15.50
N LYS A 273 -47.06 12.47 16.13
CA LYS A 273 -47.28 12.57 17.58
C LYS A 273 -48.61 11.95 18.02
N MET A 274 -49.67 12.17 17.24
CA MET A 274 -50.99 11.60 17.55
C MET A 274 -50.98 10.07 17.45
N GLU A 275 -50.22 9.51 16.51
CA GLU A 275 -50.08 8.07 16.33
C GLU A 275 -49.23 7.43 17.44
N GLU A 276 -48.10 8.03 17.80
CA GLU A 276 -47.26 7.62 18.93
C GLU A 276 -48.07 7.60 20.25
N GLU A 277 -48.83 8.65 20.53
CA GLU A 277 -49.67 8.74 21.75
C GLU A 277 -50.77 7.66 21.78
N SER A 278 -51.30 7.29 20.61
CA SER A 278 -52.31 6.23 20.49
C SER A 278 -51.73 4.83 20.71
N GLU A 279 -50.50 4.60 20.25
CA GLU A 279 -49.77 3.35 20.46
C GLU A 279 -49.34 3.19 21.91
N GLU A 280 -48.90 4.26 22.56
CA GLU A 280 -48.55 4.28 23.98
C GLU A 280 -49.76 3.92 24.84
N LYS A 281 -50.91 4.57 24.61
CA LYS A 281 -52.17 4.23 25.30
C LYS A 281 -52.60 2.78 25.07
N ARG A 282 -52.34 2.23 23.88
CA ARG A 282 -52.64 0.82 23.58
C ARG A 282 -51.71 -0.13 24.35
N LYS A 283 -50.42 0.18 24.44
CA LYS A 283 -49.44 -0.59 25.22
C LYS A 283 -49.75 -0.54 26.71
N GLU A 284 -50.09 0.63 27.24
CA GLU A 284 -50.50 0.78 28.65
C GLU A 284 -51.70 -0.12 28.98
N ARG A 285 -52.73 -0.15 28.12
CA ARG A 285 -53.87 -1.06 28.31
C ARG A 285 -53.50 -2.55 28.26
N LEU A 286 -52.55 -2.94 27.40
CA LEU A 286 -52.08 -4.32 27.31
C LEU A 286 -51.27 -4.73 28.55
N ILE A 287 -50.54 -3.78 29.15
CA ILE A 287 -49.82 -3.98 30.41
C ILE A 287 -50.80 -4.08 31.58
N GLU A 288 -51.82 -3.23 31.65
CA GLU A 288 -52.87 -3.29 32.68
C GLU A 288 -53.71 -4.58 32.62
N GLN A 289 -53.82 -5.20 31.44
CA GLN A 289 -54.53 -6.47 31.25
C GLN A 289 -53.64 -7.70 31.53
N ASP A 290 -52.42 -7.51 32.02
CA ASP A 290 -51.43 -8.56 32.28
C ASP A 290 -51.21 -9.50 31.07
N ASP A 291 -51.14 -8.94 29.85
CA ASP A 291 -50.88 -9.75 28.66
C ASP A 291 -49.46 -10.33 28.69
N ASP A 292 -49.37 -11.67 28.73
CA ASP A 292 -48.12 -12.44 28.90
C ASP A 292 -47.03 -12.03 27.90
N ARG A 293 -47.42 -11.62 26.69
CA ARG A 293 -46.49 -11.27 25.60
C ARG A 293 -45.79 -9.93 25.84
N GLU A 294 -46.52 -8.90 26.26
CA GLU A 294 -45.94 -7.59 26.53
C GLU A 294 -45.13 -7.62 27.84
N LEU A 295 -45.59 -8.35 28.86
CA LEU A 295 -44.82 -8.59 30.09
C LEU A 295 -43.49 -9.30 29.82
N ALA A 296 -43.48 -10.32 28.97
CA ALA A 296 -42.24 -11.00 28.56
C ALA A 296 -41.29 -10.08 27.78
N ARG A 297 -41.84 -9.15 26.97
CA ARG A 297 -41.06 -8.16 26.24
C ARG A 297 -40.43 -7.13 27.19
N LEU A 298 -41.18 -6.64 28.18
CA LEU A 298 -40.70 -5.73 29.22
C LEU A 298 -39.60 -6.38 30.07
N ARG A 299 -39.77 -7.63 30.50
CA ARG A 299 -38.74 -8.38 31.26
C ARG A 299 -37.45 -8.56 30.47
N LYS A 300 -37.54 -8.93 29.18
CA LYS A 300 -36.35 -9.03 28.31
C LYS A 300 -35.63 -7.71 28.09
N TRP A 301 -36.38 -6.60 28.13
CA TRP A 301 -35.81 -5.27 28.00
C TRP A 301 -35.03 -4.86 29.26
N ASP A 302 -35.55 -5.22 30.44
CA ASP A 302 -34.89 -5.00 31.73
C ASP A 302 -33.61 -5.83 31.86
N ASP A 303 -33.69 -7.14 31.55
CA ASP A 303 -32.53 -8.04 31.53
C ASP A 303 -31.39 -7.53 30.63
N TRP A 304 -31.74 -6.92 29.48
CA TRP A 304 -30.75 -6.34 28.57
C TRP A 304 -30.08 -5.08 29.11
N LYS A 305 -30.81 -4.27 29.90
CA LYS A 305 -30.23 -3.07 30.53
C LYS A 305 -29.33 -3.42 31.71
N ASP A 306 -29.72 -4.40 32.51
CA ASP A 306 -28.97 -4.81 33.70
C ASP A 306 -27.72 -5.63 33.36
N GLY A 307 -27.69 -6.31 32.20
CA GLY A 307 -26.51 -7.02 31.69
C GLY A 307 -25.35 -6.13 31.21
N LYS A 308 -25.43 -4.81 31.40
CA LYS A 308 -24.38 -3.83 31.05
C LYS A 308 -23.76 -3.09 32.24
N SER A 309 -24.01 -3.52 33.49
CA SER A 309 -23.28 -3.03 34.67
C SER A 309 -22.24 -4.01 35.18
#